data_AF-A0A1M7FAF9-F1
#
_entry.id   AF-A0A1M7FAF9-F1
#
_cell.length_a   1.000
_cell.length_b   1.000
_cell.length_c   1.000
_cell.angle_alpha   90.00
_cell.angle_beta   90.00
_cell.angle_gamma   90.00
#
_symmetry.space_group_name_H-M   'P 1'
#
loop_
_entity.id
_entity.type
_entity.pdbx_description
1 polymer ?
#
loop_
_entity_poly.entity_id
_entity_poly.type
_entity_poly.pdbx_seq_one_letter_code
_entity_poly.pdbx_strand_id
1 'polypeptide(L)' 'MKHFDEIMSAPGKFVPVRGDKGIHFLEKRLIDGRGIRLNLDGSFKGFI' A
#
# COMPACT_ATOMS: atom_id res chain seq x y z
N MET A 1 3.39 -11.40 -9.30
CA MET A 1 3.14 -11.55 -7.85
C MET A 1 4.37 -11.33 -7.00
N LYS A 2 5.57 -11.81 -7.38
CA LYS A 2 6.83 -11.60 -6.62
C LYS A 2 7.03 -10.19 -6.03
N HIS A 3 6.77 -9.14 -6.81
CA HIS A 3 6.89 -7.74 -6.35
C HIS A 3 5.91 -7.37 -5.22
N PHE A 4 4.68 -7.90 -5.29
CA PHE A 4 3.68 -7.70 -4.25
C PHE A 4 4.11 -8.41 -2.96
N ASP A 5 4.53 -9.67 -3.07
CA ASP A 5 4.96 -10.48 -1.93
C ASP A 5 6.16 -9.85 -1.22
N GLU A 6 7.15 -9.36 -1.97
CA GLU A 6 8.31 -8.65 -1.43
C GLU A 6 7.92 -7.40 -0.64
N ILE A 7 7.00 -6.57 -1.16
CA ILE A 7 6.57 -5.36 -0.46
C ILE A 7 5.72 -5.71 0.77
N MET A 8 4.88 -6.75 0.69
CA MET A 8 4.10 -7.23 1.82
C MET A 8 5.00 -7.74 2.96
N SER A 9 6.04 -8.51 2.64
CA SER A 9 6.97 -9.07 3.63
C SER A 9 8.04 -8.08 4.11
N ALA A 10 8.31 -7.01 3.37
CA ALA A 10 9.34 -6.04 3.75
C ALA A 10 9.01 -5.31 5.07
N PRO A 11 10.02 -4.81 5.82
CA PRO A 11 9.77 -3.95 6.97
C PRO A 11 8.96 -2.70 6.62
N GLY A 12 8.14 -2.24 7.55
CA GLY A 12 7.25 -1.08 7.37
C GLY A 12 5.81 -1.39 7.73
N LYS A 13 4.97 -0.37 7.79
CA LYS A 13 3.56 -0.49 8.18
C LYS A 13 2.66 0.08 7.09
N PHE A 14 1.47 -0.49 6.97
CA PHE A 14 0.38 0.17 6.28
C PHE A 14 -0.10 1.35 7.12
N VAL A 15 -0.22 2.51 6.49
CA VAL A 15 -0.75 3.72 7.11
C VAL A 15 -2.04 4.12 6.40
N PRO A 16 -3.08 4.55 7.14
CA PRO A 16 -4.28 5.09 6.52
C PRO A 16 -3.97 6.44 5.88
N VAL A 17 -4.30 6.58 4.61
CA VAL A 17 -4.15 7.84 3.86
C VAL A 17 -5.50 8.27 3.31
N ARG A 18 -5.70 9.59 3.25
CA ARG A 18 -6.87 10.19 2.60
C ARG A 18 -6.49 10.57 1.17
N GLY A 19 -7.13 9.95 0.19
CA GLY A 19 -7.00 10.32 -1.21
C GLY A 19 -7.82 11.56 -1.57
N ASP A 20 -7.61 12.06 -2.79
CA ASP A 20 -8.10 13.35 -3.28
C ASP A 20 -9.63 13.53 -3.25
N LYS A 21 -10.38 12.42 -3.20
CA LYS A 21 -11.86 12.42 -3.18
C LYS A 21 -12.45 12.06 -1.81
N GLY A 22 -11.65 12.13 -0.75
CA GLY A 22 -12.06 11.68 0.59
C GLY A 22 -12.13 10.16 0.75
N ILE A 23 -11.70 9.41 -0.27
CA ILE A 23 -11.58 7.95 -0.18
C ILE A 23 -10.35 7.62 0.64
N HIS A 24 -10.51 6.79 1.65
CA HIS A 24 -9.40 6.32 2.48
C HIS A 24 -8.80 5.03 1.91
N PHE A 25 -7.48 4.90 2.04
CA PHE A 25 -6.72 3.73 1.63
C PHE A 25 -5.72 3.34 2.71
N LEU A 26 -5.20 2.12 2.62
CA LEU A 26 -4.02 1.70 3.37
C LEU A 26 -2.82 1.70 2.42
N GLU A 27 -1.78 2.46 2.75
CA GLU A 27 -0.54 2.51 1.96
C GLU A 27 0.65 2.01 2.74
N LYS A 28 1.49 1.23 2.07
CA LYS A 28 2.83 0.89 2.55
C LYS A 28 3.84 1.31 1.48
N ARG A 29 4.75 2.20 1.85
CA ARG A 29 5.86 2.66 0.99
C ARG A 29 7.18 2.24 1.61
N LEU A 30 8.03 1.62 0.79
CA LEU A 30 9.38 1.25 1.14
C LEU A 30 10.34 2.40 0.81
N ILE A 31 11.51 2.38 1.43
CA ILE A 31 12.56 3.39 1.20
C ILE A 31 13.15 3.31 -0.22
N ASP A 32 13.02 2.15 -0.89
CA ASP A 32 13.43 1.95 -2.28
C ASP A 32 12.48 2.57 -3.31
N GLY A 33 11.41 3.23 -2.85
CA GLY A 33 10.42 3.90 -3.69
C GLY A 33 9.24 3.03 -4.11
N ARG A 34 9.25 1.72 -3.82
CA ARG A 34 8.12 0.83 -4.11
C ARG A 34 7.04 0.94 -3.03
N GLY A 35 5.78 0.80 -3.40
CA GLY A 35 4.71 0.65 -2.44
C GLY A 35 3.48 -0.08 -2.95
N ILE A 36 2.61 -0.42 -2.00
CA ILE A 36 1.28 -1.01 -2.26
C ILE A 36 0.23 -0.11 -1.62
N ARG A 37 -0.85 0.10 -2.37
CA ARG A 37 -2.12 0.64 -1.89
C ARG A 37 -3.14 -0.50 -1.80
N LEU A 38 -3.85 -0.56 -0.68
CA LEU A 38 -5.01 -1.41 -0.46
C LEU A 38 -6.25 -0.54 -0.24
N ASN A 39 -7.41 -1.08 -0.60
CA ASN A 39 -8.68 -0.54 -0.12
C ASN A 39 -8.82 -0.80 1.40
N LEU A 40 -9.80 -0.17 2.04
CA LEU A 40 -10.04 -0.34 3.49
C LEU A 40 -10.45 -1.77 3.88
N ASP A 41 -11.01 -2.52 2.94
CA ASP A 41 -11.33 -3.94 3.11
C ASP A 41 -10.11 -4.86 2.96
N GLY A 42 -8.92 -4.29 2.74
CA GLY A 42 -7.66 -5.03 2.56
C GLY A 42 -7.44 -5.57 1.14
N SER A 43 -8.39 -5.38 0.21
CA SER A 43 -8.21 -5.81 -1.18
C SER A 43 -7.17 -4.94 -1.89
N PHE A 44 -6.39 -5.57 -2.77
CA PHE A 44 -5.35 -4.88 -3.52
C PHE A 44 -5.94 -3.81 -4.44
N LYS A 45 -5.44 -2.56 -4.31
CA LYS A 45 -5.84 -1.45 -5.16
C LYS A 45 -4.82 -1.17 -6.27
N GLY A 46 -3.53 -1.21 -5.94
CA GLY A 46 -2.47 -0.94 -6.91
C GLY A 46 -1.09 -0.74 -6.28
N PHE A 47 -0.08 -0.63 -7.13
CA PHE A 47 1.26 -0.18 -6.73
C PHE A 47 1.33 1.35 -6.71
N ILE A 48 2.23 1.90 -5.90
CA ILE A 48 2.43 3.34 -5.65
C ILE A 48 3.90 3.70 -5.38
#